data_AF-A0A7Y3XIQ2-F1
#
_entry.id   AF-A0A7Y3XIQ2-F1
#
_cell.length_a   1.000
_cell.length_b   1.000
_cell.length_c   1.000
_cell.angle_alpha   90.00
_cell.angle_beta   90.00
_cell.angle_gamma   90.00
#
_symmetry.space_group_name_H-M   'P 1'
#
loop_
_entity.id
_entity.type
_entity.pdbx_description
1 polymer ?
#
loop_
_entity_poly.entity_id
_entity_poly.type
_entity_poly.pdbx_seq_one_letter_code
_entity_poly.pdbx_strand_id
1 'polypeptide(L)'
;MRRTTSTMARGVPRSRALLPRGEIAAAILAASDDRHAEIEQQVAEGDLVVTRFTSRGHHTGVFRGLEPTGNLWTTEGICISRIKDGKIVEDWEIIHVSGL
;
A
#
# COMPACT_ATOMS: atom_id res chain seq x y z
N MET A 1 0.99 23.38 -35.98
CA MET A 1 -0.08 23.17 -34.98
C MET A 1 -0.60 21.73 -35.15
N ARG A 2 -0.11 20.78 -34.35
CA ARG A 2 -0.60 19.39 -34.38
C ARG A 2 -1.16 19.08 -32.99
N ARG A 3 -2.48 18.88 -32.92
CA ARG A 3 -3.15 18.31 -31.75
C ARG A 3 -2.89 16.81 -31.77
N THR A 4 -2.20 16.31 -30.77
CA THR A 4 -2.11 14.87 -30.52
C THR A 4 -3.19 14.52 -29.51
N THR A 5 -4.30 14.00 -30.01
CA THR A 5 -5.29 13.30 -29.20
C THR A 5 -4.73 11.91 -28.87
N SER A 6 -5.12 11.37 -27.72
CA SER A 6 -5.07 9.95 -27.33
C SER A 6 -3.90 9.52 -26.45
N THR A 7 -4.21 9.19 -25.19
CA THR A 7 -3.99 7.83 -24.66
C THR A 7 -5.00 7.61 -23.53
N MET A 8 -5.98 6.75 -23.77
CA MET A 8 -6.74 6.14 -22.68
C MET A 8 -5.78 5.21 -21.91
N ALA A 9 -5.42 5.56 -20.69
CA ALA A 9 -4.78 4.63 -19.77
C ALA A 9 -5.84 3.62 -19.27
N ARG A 10 -6.08 2.58 -20.07
CA ARG A 10 -6.68 1.33 -19.58
C ARG A 10 -5.61 0.58 -18.80
N GLY A 11 -5.70 0.55 -17.47
CA GLY A 11 -4.73 -0.20 -16.69
C GLY A 11 -5.07 -0.36 -15.21
N VAL A 12 -5.91 -1.35 -14.88
CA VAL A 12 -5.71 -2.39 -13.84
C VAL A 12 -6.56 -3.60 -14.28
N PRO A 13 -6.06 -4.85 -14.23
CA PRO A 13 -6.87 -6.03 -14.55
C PRO A 13 -8.06 -6.16 -13.58
N ARG A 14 -9.27 -6.32 -14.11
CA ARG A 14 -10.42 -6.81 -13.33
C ARG A 14 -10.26 -8.32 -13.12
N SER A 15 -9.58 -8.75 -12.05
CA SER A 15 -9.97 -9.92 -11.25
C SER A 15 -8.88 -10.37 -10.28
N ARG A 16 -9.31 -10.50 -9.01
CA ARG A 16 -8.88 -11.37 -7.90
C ARG A 16 -8.82 -10.53 -6.64
N ALA A 17 -10.00 -10.38 -6.04
CA ALA A 17 -10.29 -9.78 -4.73
C ALA A 17 -9.14 -8.92 -4.16
N LEU A 18 -8.98 -7.71 -4.70
CA LEU A 18 -8.35 -6.65 -3.92
C LEU A 18 -9.31 -6.42 -2.75
N LEU A 19 -8.82 -6.63 -1.53
CA LEU A 19 -9.59 -6.28 -0.35
C LEU A 19 -10.00 -4.79 -0.46
N PRO A 20 -11.20 -4.40 -0.01
CA PRO A 20 -11.60 -3.00 0.00
C PRO A 20 -10.51 -2.10 0.60
N ARG A 21 -10.43 -0.86 0.10
CA ARG A 21 -9.34 0.11 0.30
C ARG A 21 -8.63 -0.01 1.65
N GLY A 22 -7.32 -0.25 1.62
CA GLY A 22 -6.44 -0.18 2.79
C GLY A 22 -6.76 -1.17 3.90
N GLU A 23 -7.59 -2.19 3.67
CA GLU A 23 -7.96 -3.17 4.70
C GLU A 23 -6.73 -3.95 5.21
N ILE A 24 -5.80 -4.31 4.32
CA ILE A 24 -4.55 -4.97 4.72
C ILE A 24 -3.65 -4.00 5.48
N ALA A 25 -3.42 -2.79 4.97
CA ALA A 25 -2.62 -1.79 5.67
C ALA A 25 -3.20 -1.45 7.06
N ALA A 26 -4.52 -1.33 7.16
CA ALA A 26 -5.23 -1.11 8.42
C ALA A 26 -5.10 -2.31 9.36
N ALA A 27 -5.16 -3.54 8.85
CA ALA A 27 -4.94 -4.74 9.66
C ALA A 27 -3.50 -4.83 10.19
N ILE A 28 -2.49 -4.49 9.38
CA ILE A 28 -1.08 -4.41 9.81
C ILE A 28 -0.91 -3.32 10.87
N LEU A 29 -1.50 -2.16 10.65
CA LEU A 29 -1.51 -1.05 11.59
C LEU A 29 -2.12 -1.45 12.94
N ALA A 30 -3.23 -2.19 12.93
CA ALA A 30 -3.90 -2.64 14.15
C ALA A 30 -3.14 -3.76 14.86
N ALA A 31 -2.41 -4.59 14.12
CA ALA A 31 -1.68 -5.74 14.66
C ALA A 31 -0.23 -5.45 15.02
N SER A 32 0.23 -4.20 14.93
CA SER A 32 1.61 -3.85 15.31
C SER A 32 1.81 -2.47 15.91
N ASP A 33 2.80 -2.39 16.80
CA ASP A 33 3.30 -1.18 17.43
C ASP A 33 4.77 -0.93 17.09
N ASP A 34 5.33 0.15 17.67
CA ASP A 34 6.71 0.61 17.45
C ASP A 34 7.11 0.65 15.97
N ARG A 35 6.20 1.21 15.17
CA ARG A 35 6.30 1.13 13.71
C ARG A 35 7.20 2.22 13.16
N HIS A 36 8.15 1.79 12.36
CA HIS A 36 8.98 2.65 11.53
C HIS A 36 8.75 2.31 10.06
N ALA A 37 8.45 3.32 9.25
CA ALA A 37 8.27 3.18 7.81
C ALA A 37 9.29 4.06 7.08
N GLU A 38 9.91 3.49 6.06
CA GLU A 38 10.87 4.14 5.19
C GLU A 38 10.32 4.14 3.77
N ILE A 39 10.27 5.32 3.16
CA ILE A 39 9.94 5.48 1.74
C ILE A 39 11.24 5.30 0.97
N GLU A 40 11.32 4.23 0.20
CA GLU A 40 12.51 3.89 -0.58
C GLU A 40 12.49 4.56 -1.96
N GLN A 41 11.30 4.71 -2.54
CA GLN A 41 11.11 5.38 -3.82
C GLN A 41 9.71 5.96 -3.94
N GLN A 42 9.61 7.13 -4.56
CA GLN A 42 8.34 7.73 -4.90
C GLN A 42 8.37 8.35 -6.29
N VAL A 43 7.34 8.08 -7.09
CA VAL A 43 7.19 8.60 -8.46
C VAL A 43 5.77 9.13 -8.62
N ALA A 44 5.62 10.31 -9.19
CA ALA A 44 4.33 10.92 -9.46
C ALA A 44 4.10 11.11 -10.96
N GLU A 45 2.92 10.74 -11.44
CA GLU A 45 2.49 10.96 -12.82
C GLU A 45 0.99 11.31 -12.85
N GLY A 46 0.66 12.52 -13.32
CA GLY A 46 -0.72 13.00 -13.34
C GLY A 46 -1.31 13.08 -11.93
N ASP A 47 -2.40 12.36 -11.70
CA ASP A 47 -3.08 12.25 -10.40
C ASP A 47 -2.66 10.99 -9.62
N LEU A 48 -1.64 10.27 -10.05
CA LEU A 48 -1.15 9.05 -9.40
C LEU A 48 0.21 9.27 -8.74
N VAL A 49 0.38 8.66 -7.56
CA VAL A 49 1.65 8.57 -6.85
C VAL A 49 1.94 7.11 -6.56
N VAL A 50 3.07 6.60 -7.04
CA VAL A 50 3.59 5.27 -6.71
C VAL A 50 4.61 5.42 -5.59
N THR A 51 4.44 4.68 -4.50
CA THR A 51 5.36 4.66 -3.36
C THR A 51 5.83 3.23 -3.11
N ARG A 52 7.14 3.00 -3.14
CA ARG A 52 7.79 1.78 -2.65
C ARG A 52 8.29 2.03 -1.23
N PHE A 53 7.98 1.15 -0.31
CA PHE A 53 8.28 1.34 1.11
C PHE A 53 8.65 0.03 1.81
N THR A 54 9.38 0.18 2.91
CA THR A 54 9.59 -0.87 3.90
C THR A 54 9.10 -0.37 5.25
N SER A 55 8.31 -1.16 5.96
CA SER A 55 7.85 -0.88 7.33
C SER A 55 8.22 -2.01 8.27
N ARG A 56 8.68 -1.66 9.46
CA ARG A 56 9.01 -2.60 10.54
C ARG A 56 8.20 -2.24 11.77
N GLY A 57 7.84 -3.24 12.57
CA GLY A 57 7.12 -3.09 13.84
C GLY A 57 7.06 -4.42 14.58
N HIS A 58 6.53 -4.43 15.81
CA HIS A 58 6.35 -5.68 16.56
C HIS A 58 4.94 -6.22 16.38
N HIS A 59 4.79 -7.53 16.20
CA HIS A 59 3.48 -8.18 16.08
C HIS A 59 2.81 -8.30 17.45
N THR A 60 2.02 -7.31 17.81
CA THR A 60 1.41 -7.16 19.15
C THR A 60 -0.11 -7.20 19.17
N GLY A 61 -0.75 -7.31 18.00
CA GLY A 61 -2.18 -7.59 17.88
C GLY A 61 -2.47 -8.76 16.94
N VAL A 62 -3.71 -9.22 16.92
CA VAL A 62 -4.12 -10.36 16.07
C VAL A 62 -4.07 -9.97 14.60
N PHE A 63 -3.28 -10.70 13.80
CA PHE A 63 -3.21 -10.49 12.36
C PHE A 63 -3.77 -11.70 11.60
N ARG A 64 -4.92 -11.53 10.93
CA ARG A 64 -5.55 -12.58 10.10
C ARG A 64 -5.71 -13.94 10.81
N GLY A 65 -6.01 -13.91 12.11
CA GLY A 65 -6.18 -15.11 12.94
C GLY A 65 -4.88 -15.65 13.57
N LEU A 66 -3.74 -14.99 13.36
CA LEU A 66 -2.50 -15.27 14.06
C LEU A 66 -2.47 -14.47 15.36
N GLU A 67 -2.22 -15.17 16.48
CA GLU A 67 -2.02 -14.55 17.79
C GLU A 67 -0.72 -13.72 17.83
N PRO A 68 -0.67 -12.63 18.62
CA PRO A 68 0.50 -11.78 18.69
C PRO A 68 1.72 -12.56 19.18
N THR A 69 2.82 -12.45 18.45
CA THR A 69 4.06 -13.18 18.74
C THR A 69 5.09 -12.33 19.50
N GLY A 70 4.93 -11.00 19.48
CA GLY A 70 5.92 -10.05 19.99
C GLY A 70 7.19 -9.93 19.14
N ASN A 71 7.31 -10.71 18.05
CA ASN A 71 8.46 -10.66 17.16
C ASN A 71 8.43 -9.39 16.30
N LEU A 72 9.62 -8.96 15.88
CA LEU A 72 9.76 -7.95 14.85
C LEU A 72 9.30 -8.52 13.50
N TRP A 73 8.30 -7.90 12.89
CA TRP A 73 7.86 -8.21 11.53
C TRP A 73 8.29 -7.11 10.55
N THR A 74 8.39 -7.48 9.27
CA THR A 74 8.73 -6.55 8.18
C THR A 74 7.67 -6.64 7.09
N THR A 75 7.19 -5.47 6.66
CA THR A 75 6.29 -5.29 5.53
C THR A 75 7.02 -4.54 4.42
N GLU A 76 7.19 -5.18 3.27
CA GLU A 76 7.70 -4.56 2.05
C GLU A 76 6.54 -4.35 1.08
N GLY A 77 6.42 -3.16 0.52
CA GLY A 77 5.21 -2.82 -0.24
C GLY A 77 5.41 -1.83 -1.36
N ILE A 78 4.47 -1.90 -2.30
CA ILE A 78 4.22 -0.85 -3.29
C ILE A 78 2.76 -0.44 -3.17
N CYS A 79 2.54 0.86 -3.02
CA CYS A 79 1.22 1.47 -3.06
C CYS A 79 1.13 2.43 -4.23
N ILE A 80 0.03 2.36 -4.98
CA ILE A 80 -0.35 3.38 -5.95
C ILE A 80 -1.52 4.15 -5.34
N SER A 81 -1.36 5.45 -5.16
CA SER A 81 -2.39 6.34 -4.61
C SER A 81 -2.91 7.29 -5.68
N ARG A 82 -4.22 7.40 -5.83
CA ARG A 82 -4.85 8.46 -6.63
C ARG A 82 -5.12 9.69 -5.78
N ILE A 83 -4.66 10.85 -6.23
CA ILE A 83 -4.78 12.13 -5.54
C ILE A 83 -5.82 13.00 -6.22
N LYS A 84 -6.80 13.49 -5.46
CA LYS A 84 -7.77 14.49 -5.92
C LYS A 84 -7.99 15.52 -4.80
N ASP A 85 -7.96 16.80 -5.17
CA ASP A 85 -8.12 17.92 -4.22
C ASP A 85 -7.17 17.83 -3.01
N GLY A 86 -5.92 17.41 -3.26
CA GLY A 86 -4.89 17.24 -2.23
C GLY A 86 -5.10 16.04 -1.30
N LYS A 87 -6.03 15.14 -1.61
CA LYS A 87 -6.36 13.96 -0.79
C LYS A 87 -6.20 12.67 -1.58
N ILE A 88 -5.81 11.60 -0.89
CA ILE A 88 -5.84 10.25 -1.44
C ILE A 88 -7.30 9.78 -1.53
N VAL A 89 -7.78 9.57 -2.75
CA VAL A 89 -9.17 9.11 -3.03
C VAL A 89 -9.26 7.63 -3.37
N GLU A 90 -8.17 7.02 -3.85
CA GLU A 90 -8.07 5.59 -4.13
C GLU A 90 -6.65 5.09 -3.80
N ASP A 91 -6.53 3.83 -3.38
CA ASP A 91 -5.25 3.17 -3.13
C ASP A 91 -5.29 1.73 -3.67
N TRP A 92 -4.18 1.31 -4.29
CA TRP A 92 -3.93 -0.08 -4.67
C TRP A 92 -2.60 -0.51 -4.08
N GLU A 93 -2.61 -1.60 -3.31
CA GLU A 93 -1.43 -2.06 -2.59
C GLU A 93 -1.10 -3.51 -2.91
N ILE A 94 0.19 -3.78 -3.06
CA ILE A 94 0.76 -5.13 -3.02
C ILE A 94 1.83 -5.10 -1.94
N ILE A 95 1.74 -6.03 -1.02
CA ILE A 95 2.68 -6.13 0.08
C ILE A 95 3.16 -7.56 0.27
N HIS A 96 4.33 -7.68 0.85
CA HIS A 96 4.89 -8.90 1.41
C HIS A 96 5.12 -8.67 2.90
N VAL A 97 4.63 -9.61 3.73
CA VAL A 97 4.84 -9.59 5.18
C VAL A 97 5.71 -10.78 5.54
N SER A 98 6.76 -10.54 6.33
CA SER A 98 7.68 -11.54 6.86
C SER A 98 7.91 -11.32 8.36
N GLY A 99 8.37 -12.36 9.07
CA GLY A 99 8.61 -12.31 10.52
C GLY A 99 7.40 -12.62 11.40
N LEU A 100 6.32 -13.14 10.80
CA LEU A 100 5.22 -13.82 11.50
C LEU A 100 5.64 -15.21 11.99
#